data_AF-A0A8J2MD56-F1
#
_entry.id   AF-A0A8J2MD56-F1
#
_cell.length_a   1.000
_cell.length_b   1.000
_cell.length_c   1.000
_cell.angle_alpha   90.00
_cell.angle_beta   90.00
_cell.angle_gamma   90.00
#
_symmetry.space_group_name_H-M   'P 1'
#
loop_
_entity.id
_entity.type
_entity.pdbx_description
1 polymer ?
#
loop_
_entity_poly.entity_id
_entity_poly.type
_entity_poly.pdbx_seq_one_letter_code
_entity_poly.pdbx_strand_id
1 'polypeptide(L)'
;MTIAFFCNPLCLQAVRRAFSRYEFVRQWRFIDGSNIVENKEHAINLLQNLWDLQHGVKYLEDEMVERHCMDAIRLLVLLWIVHCFEKTEAGQWQHCPTFYSELFGNRNPRQIIQSLYKSQLSNIEMMLLTDTLRIRVELLDYSYGDVNADESKLSQSLIPQDTDKEITSRPILTFLKFNRHNFLYPLYHTV
;
A
#
# COMPACT_ATOMS: atom_id res chain seq x y z
N MET A 1 -13.88 -10.72 5.16
CA MET A 1 -13.06 -9.54 5.53
C MET A 1 -13.20 -8.53 4.40
N THR A 2 -13.97 -7.47 4.59
CA THR A 2 -14.37 -6.55 3.51
C THR A 2 -13.51 -5.30 3.60
N ILE A 3 -12.58 -5.12 2.67
CA ILE A 3 -11.86 -3.85 2.48
C ILE A 3 -12.89 -2.80 2.07
N ALA A 4 -13.37 -2.02 3.04
CA ALA A 4 -14.53 -1.13 2.91
C ALA A 4 -14.27 0.14 2.06
N PHE A 5 -13.25 0.14 1.21
CA PHE A 5 -12.91 1.26 0.33
C PHE A 5 -13.06 0.94 -1.16
N PHE A 6 -13.31 -0.30 -1.53
CA PHE A 6 -13.33 -0.67 -2.93
C PHE A 6 -14.75 -0.54 -3.53
N CYS A 7 -14.79 -0.09 -4.78
CA CYS A 7 -15.95 0.10 -5.66
C CYS A 7 -17.12 0.96 -5.14
N ASN A 8 -16.92 2.26 -5.28
CA ASN A 8 -17.95 3.28 -5.37
C ASN A 8 -17.53 4.26 -6.51
N PRO A 9 -18.43 5.02 -7.17
CA PRO A 9 -18.08 6.16 -8.03
C PRO A 9 -16.91 7.03 -7.54
N LEU A 10 -16.64 7.04 -6.24
CA LEU A 10 -15.46 7.63 -5.60
C LEU A 10 -14.10 7.14 -6.13
N CYS A 11 -13.88 5.83 -6.33
CA CYS A 11 -12.60 5.32 -6.88
C CYS A 11 -12.42 5.76 -8.33
N LEU A 12 -13.49 5.66 -9.13
CA LEU A 12 -13.52 6.12 -10.51
C LEU A 12 -13.25 7.63 -10.60
N GLN A 13 -13.84 8.42 -9.71
CA GLN A 13 -13.58 9.86 -9.61
C GLN A 13 -12.14 10.16 -9.16
N ALA A 14 -11.58 9.40 -8.22
CA ALA A 14 -10.20 9.56 -7.77
C ALA A 14 -9.22 9.32 -8.92
N VAL A 15 -9.38 8.22 -9.68
CA VAL A 15 -8.58 7.95 -10.88
C VAL A 15 -8.74 9.07 -11.89
N ARG A 16 -9.98 9.44 -12.24
CA ARG A 16 -10.26 10.51 -13.22
C ARG A 16 -9.60 11.82 -12.84
N ARG A 17 -9.74 12.25 -11.58
CA ARG A 17 -9.15 13.48 -11.02
C ARG A 17 -7.62 13.43 -11.05
N ALA A 18 -7.03 12.33 -10.58
CA ALA A 18 -5.58 12.19 -10.53
C ALA A 18 -4.97 12.24 -11.93
N PHE A 19 -5.54 11.49 -12.88
CA PHE A 19 -5.07 11.46 -14.26
C PHE A 19 -5.29 12.79 -15.01
N SER A 20 -6.34 13.55 -14.68
CA SER A 20 -6.52 14.88 -15.26
C SER A 20 -5.56 15.93 -14.69
N ARG A 21 -5.23 15.83 -13.41
CA ARG A 21 -4.48 16.88 -12.68
C ARG A 21 -2.97 16.66 -12.69
N TYR A 22 -2.52 15.41 -12.71
CA TYR A 22 -1.11 15.08 -12.51
C TYR A 22 -0.52 14.36 -13.72
N GLU A 23 0.40 15.03 -14.42
CA GLU A 23 1.10 14.46 -15.57
C GLU A 23 1.92 13.21 -15.21
N PHE A 24 2.62 13.22 -14.06
CA PHE A 24 3.43 12.08 -13.65
C PHE A 24 2.60 10.80 -13.41
N VAL A 25 1.31 10.94 -13.07
CA VAL A 25 0.39 9.80 -12.91
C VAL A 25 0.09 9.17 -14.28
N ARG A 26 -0.06 9.99 -15.31
CA ARG A 26 -0.25 9.52 -16.69
C ARG A 26 0.98 8.79 -17.23
N GLN A 27 2.17 9.15 -16.76
CA GLN A 27 3.45 8.55 -17.12
C GLN A 27 3.80 7.29 -16.29
N TRP A 28 2.95 6.90 -15.34
CA TRP A 28 3.15 5.69 -14.54
C TRP A 28 3.15 4.43 -15.43
N ARG A 29 3.99 3.46 -15.06
CA ARG A 29 4.15 2.20 -15.79
C ARG A 29 3.69 1.03 -14.93
N PHE A 30 2.78 0.24 -15.47
CA PHE A 30 2.32 -1.02 -14.89
C PHE A 30 3.36 -2.12 -15.12
N ILE A 31 3.38 -3.14 -14.26
CA ILE A 31 4.30 -4.27 -14.32
C ILE A 31 4.06 -5.09 -15.60
N ASP A 32 2.82 -5.12 -16.08
CA ASP A 32 2.41 -5.81 -17.30
C ASP A 32 2.95 -5.19 -18.60
N GLY A 33 3.60 -4.01 -18.53
CA GLY A 33 4.16 -3.32 -19.69
C GLY A 33 3.11 -2.67 -20.60
N SER A 34 1.87 -2.51 -20.15
CA SER A 34 0.81 -1.83 -20.90
C SER A 34 1.21 -0.41 -21.32
N ASN A 35 0.91 -0.06 -22.57
CA ASN A 35 1.36 1.16 -23.22
C ASN A 35 0.58 2.40 -22.75
N ILE A 36 1.31 3.52 -22.68
CA ILE A 36 0.96 4.86 -22.15
C ILE A 36 -0.40 5.43 -22.62
N VAL A 37 -0.96 4.95 -23.73
CA VAL A 37 -2.11 5.56 -24.42
C VAL A 37 -3.45 5.21 -23.75
N GLU A 38 -3.54 4.14 -22.94
CA GLU A 38 -4.79 3.70 -22.28
C GLU A 38 -4.68 3.57 -20.75
N ASN A 39 -3.67 4.19 -20.13
CA ASN A 39 -3.36 4.02 -18.70
C ASN A 39 -4.56 4.30 -17.76
N LYS A 40 -5.49 5.18 -18.15
CA LYS A 40 -6.66 5.53 -17.34
C LYS A 40 -7.73 4.45 -17.34
N GLU A 41 -8.07 3.90 -18.51
CA GLU A 41 -9.08 2.84 -18.62
C GLU A 41 -8.55 1.54 -18.05
N HIS A 42 -7.27 1.26 -18.30
CA HIS A 42 -6.56 0.16 -17.68
C HIS A 42 -6.55 0.28 -16.14
N ALA A 43 -6.25 1.45 -15.59
CA ALA A 43 -6.32 1.72 -14.14
C ALA A 43 -7.72 1.44 -13.55
N ILE A 44 -8.78 1.83 -14.25
CA ILE A 44 -10.16 1.57 -13.83
C ILE A 44 -10.44 0.06 -13.84
N ASN A 45 -10.04 -0.63 -14.90
CA ASN A 45 -10.24 -2.07 -15.06
C ASN A 45 -9.47 -2.87 -14.00
N LEU A 46 -8.24 -2.46 -13.64
CA LEU A 46 -7.46 -3.08 -12.57
C LEU A 46 -8.18 -3.01 -11.22
N LEU A 47 -8.69 -1.84 -10.85
CA LEU A 47 -9.41 -1.66 -9.58
C LEU A 47 -10.74 -2.43 -9.57
N GLN A 48 -11.44 -2.48 -10.71
CA GLN A 48 -12.66 -3.27 -10.85
C GLN A 48 -12.37 -4.77 -10.72
N ASN A 49 -11.33 -5.28 -11.39
CA ASN A 49 -10.93 -6.68 -11.29
C ASN A 49 -10.55 -7.06 -9.86
N LEU A 50 -9.83 -6.20 -9.14
CA LEU A 50 -9.46 -6.44 -7.74
C LEU A 50 -10.70 -6.52 -6.83
N TRP A 51 -11.69 -5.67 -7.07
CA TRP A 51 -12.97 -5.73 -6.36
C TRP A 51 -13.73 -7.03 -6.65
N ASP A 52 -13.87 -7.38 -7.92
CA ASP A 52 -14.58 -8.57 -8.35
C ASP A 52 -13.92 -9.83 -7.75
N LEU A 53 -12.58 -9.87 -7.72
CA LEU A 53 -11.81 -10.93 -7.10
C LEU A 53 -12.07 -11.02 -5.58
N GLN A 54 -12.07 -9.89 -4.87
CA GLN A 54 -12.35 -9.84 -3.43
C GLN A 54 -13.77 -10.33 -3.09
N HIS A 55 -14.72 -10.21 -4.03
CA HIS A 55 -16.12 -10.61 -3.87
C HIS A 55 -16.46 -11.96 -4.53
N GLY A 56 -15.46 -12.66 -5.06
CA GLY A 56 -15.66 -13.96 -5.72
C GLY A 56 -16.49 -13.89 -7.01
N VAL A 57 -16.57 -12.72 -7.65
CA VAL A 57 -17.36 -12.47 -8.87
C VAL A 57 -16.61 -12.94 -10.12
N LYS A 58 -15.28 -13.00 -10.07
CA LYS A 58 -14.42 -13.34 -11.21
C LYS A 58 -13.28 -14.26 -10.78
N TYR A 59 -13.06 -15.31 -11.58
CA TYR A 59 -11.86 -16.15 -11.51
C TYR A 59 -10.85 -15.62 -12.53
N LEU A 60 -9.62 -15.40 -12.08
CA LEU A 60 -8.48 -15.07 -12.93
C LEU A 60 -7.50 -16.23 -12.86
N GLU A 61 -6.76 -16.50 -13.94
CA GLU A 61 -5.66 -17.48 -13.90
C GLU A 61 -4.61 -17.04 -12.87
N ASP A 62 -4.12 -17.98 -12.05
CA ASP A 62 -3.28 -17.69 -10.87
C ASP A 62 -2.08 -16.78 -11.18
N GLU A 63 -1.41 -16.98 -12.32
CA GLU A 63 -0.26 -16.15 -12.74
C GLU A 63 -0.64 -14.69 -13.07
N MET A 64 -1.86 -14.47 -13.58
CA MET A 64 -2.36 -13.13 -13.89
C MET A 64 -2.95 -12.44 -12.66
N VAL A 65 -3.50 -13.21 -11.71
CA VAL A 65 -4.02 -12.70 -10.42
C VAL A 65 -2.93 -11.91 -9.71
N GLU A 66 -1.76 -12.51 -9.52
CA GLU A 66 -0.69 -11.90 -8.74
C GLU A 66 -0.25 -10.55 -9.32
N ARG A 67 0.01 -10.50 -10.63
CA ARG A 67 0.45 -9.26 -11.30
C ARG A 67 -0.62 -8.17 -11.27
N HIS A 68 -1.87 -8.51 -11.58
CA HIS A 68 -2.96 -7.53 -11.55
C HIS A 68 -3.23 -7.01 -10.14
N CYS A 69 -3.19 -7.89 -9.13
CA CYS A 69 -3.34 -7.49 -7.73
C CYS A 69 -2.21 -6.56 -7.31
N MET A 70 -0.97 -6.87 -7.67
CA MET A 70 0.17 -6.01 -7.39
C MET A 70 0.01 -4.63 -8.04
N ASP A 71 -0.32 -4.56 -9.32
CA ASP A 71 -0.51 -3.27 -10.00
C ASP A 71 -1.70 -2.47 -9.47
N ALA A 72 -2.80 -3.13 -9.10
CA ALA A 72 -3.94 -2.49 -8.46
C ALA A 72 -3.58 -1.92 -7.09
N ILE A 73 -2.84 -2.66 -6.26
CA ILE A 73 -2.32 -2.19 -4.96
C ILE A 73 -1.41 -0.97 -5.14
N ARG A 74 -0.48 -1.03 -6.10
CA ARG A 74 0.44 0.08 -6.40
C ARG A 74 -0.33 1.33 -6.84
N LEU A 75 -1.35 1.16 -7.67
CA LEU A 75 -2.22 2.25 -8.12
C LEU A 75 -2.98 2.87 -6.95
N LEU A 76 -3.51 2.08 -6.02
CA LEU A 76 -4.20 2.61 -4.84
C LEU A 76 -3.26 3.40 -3.95
N VAL A 77 -2.05 2.90 -3.71
CA VAL A 77 -1.04 3.62 -2.93
C VAL A 77 -0.71 4.96 -3.59
N LEU A 78 -0.56 4.99 -4.92
CA LEU A 78 -0.39 6.22 -5.69
C LEU A 78 -1.55 7.20 -5.48
N LEU A 79 -2.78 6.73 -5.63
CA LEU A 79 -3.99 7.55 -5.47
C LEU A 79 -4.11 8.07 -4.03
N TRP A 80 -3.76 7.24 -3.05
CA TRP A 80 -3.73 7.59 -1.64
C TRP A 80 -2.71 8.69 -1.34
N ILE A 81 -1.48 8.57 -1.85
CA ILE A 81 -0.44 9.60 -1.72
C ILE A 81 -0.94 10.94 -2.27
N VAL A 82 -1.53 10.93 -3.47
CA VAL A 82 -2.07 12.14 -4.09
C VAL A 82 -3.20 12.73 -3.24
N HIS A 83 -4.12 11.90 -2.76
CA HIS A 83 -5.22 12.33 -1.91
C HIS A 83 -4.73 12.97 -0.60
N CYS A 84 -3.81 12.30 0.09
CA CYS A 84 -3.22 12.79 1.33
C CYS A 84 -2.47 14.10 1.11
N PHE A 85 -1.69 14.21 0.04
CA PHE A 85 -0.99 15.44 -0.31
C PHE A 85 -1.95 16.60 -0.56
N GLU A 86 -3.00 16.39 -1.37
CA GLU A 86 -4.01 17.42 -1.64
C GLU A 86 -4.72 17.88 -0.37
N LYS A 87 -5.04 16.95 0.55
CA LYS A 87 -5.62 17.33 1.84
C LYS A 87 -4.64 18.09 2.72
N THR A 88 -3.35 17.73 2.71
CA THR A 88 -2.30 18.40 3.49
C THR A 88 -2.12 19.84 3.02
N GLU A 89 -1.96 20.03 1.71
CA GLU A 89 -1.82 21.36 1.08
C GLU A 89 -3.06 22.24 1.29
N ALA A 90 -4.26 21.64 1.26
CA ALA A 90 -5.50 22.37 1.48
C ALA A 90 -5.81 22.66 2.96
N GLY A 91 -4.99 22.18 3.91
CA GLY A 91 -5.27 22.28 5.34
C GLY A 91 -6.55 21.55 5.77
N GLN A 92 -7.02 20.57 4.99
CA GLN A 92 -8.30 19.89 5.19
C GLN A 92 -8.21 18.65 6.09
N TRP A 93 -7.04 18.39 6.67
CA TRP A 93 -6.91 17.37 7.70
C TRP A 93 -7.43 17.91 9.03
N GLN A 94 -8.50 17.31 9.55
CA GLN A 94 -8.91 17.56 10.94
C GLN A 94 -7.80 17.15 11.92
N HIS A 95 -7.14 16.02 11.64
CA HIS A 95 -5.91 15.57 12.30
C HIS A 95 -4.99 14.98 11.23
N CYS A 96 -3.94 15.70 10.83
CA CYS A 96 -2.92 15.16 9.92
C CYS A 96 -1.98 14.28 10.72
N PRO A 97 -1.86 12.97 10.43
CA PRO A 97 -0.87 12.14 11.10
C PRO A 97 0.52 12.70 10.88
N THR A 98 1.34 12.71 11.94
CA THR A 98 2.73 13.21 11.93
C THR A 98 3.52 12.65 10.75
N PHE A 99 3.28 11.37 10.44
CA PHE A 99 3.84 10.69 9.28
C PHE A 99 3.63 11.45 7.96
N TYR A 100 2.41 11.90 7.64
CA TYR A 100 2.14 12.60 6.38
C TYR A 100 2.69 14.02 6.39
N SER A 101 2.69 14.71 7.53
CA SER A 101 3.32 16.02 7.63
C SER A 101 4.83 15.96 7.38
N GLU A 102 5.51 14.96 7.95
CA GLU A 102 6.95 14.76 7.74
C GLU A 102 7.26 14.28 6.32
N LEU A 103 6.43 13.36 5.79
CA LEU A 103 6.60 12.83 4.44
C LEU A 103 6.52 13.94 3.39
N PHE A 104 5.47 14.78 3.46
CA PHE A 104 5.24 15.83 2.48
C PHE A 104 6.05 17.10 2.72
N GLY A 105 6.54 17.34 3.95
CA GLY A 105 7.52 18.38 4.23
C GLY A 105 8.86 18.15 3.52
N ASN A 106 9.20 16.89 3.23
CA ASN A 106 10.48 16.51 2.63
C ASN A 106 10.38 16.11 1.15
N ARG A 107 9.21 15.63 0.69
CA ARG A 107 9.05 15.04 -0.65
C ARG A 107 7.68 15.34 -1.24
N ASN A 108 7.64 15.64 -2.54
CA ASN A 108 6.37 15.73 -3.27
C ASN A 108 5.89 14.34 -3.75
N PRO A 109 4.60 14.19 -4.14
CA PRO A 109 4.06 12.91 -4.61
C PRO A 109 4.87 12.26 -5.72
N ARG A 110 5.37 13.05 -6.69
CA ARG A 110 6.18 12.54 -7.81
C ARG A 110 7.46 11.89 -7.30
N GLN A 111 8.17 12.53 -6.37
CA GLN A 111 9.40 12.00 -5.77
C GLN A 111 9.14 10.73 -4.96
N ILE A 112 8.05 10.71 -4.18
CA ILE A 112 7.66 9.54 -3.39
C ILE A 112 7.40 8.37 -4.35
N ILE A 113 6.53 8.57 -5.33
CA ILE A 113 6.11 7.56 -6.31
C ILE A 113 7.30 7.03 -7.13
N GLN A 114 8.24 7.91 -7.52
CA GLN A 114 9.47 7.49 -8.18
C GLN A 114 10.41 6.70 -7.28
N SER A 115 10.30 6.83 -5.95
CA SER A 115 11.09 6.05 -5.00
C SER A 115 10.44 4.71 -4.61
N LEU A 116 9.12 4.58 -4.80
CA LEU A 116 8.40 3.34 -4.50
C LEU A 116 8.87 2.19 -5.40
N TYR A 117 8.96 1.00 -4.82
CA TYR A 117 9.19 -0.26 -5.52
C TYR A 117 10.51 -0.37 -6.29
N LYS A 118 11.53 0.42 -5.91
CA LYS A 118 12.89 0.33 -6.46
C LYS A 118 13.73 -0.78 -5.82
N SER A 119 13.35 -1.24 -4.62
CA SER A 119 14.05 -2.28 -3.85
C SER A 119 13.11 -2.87 -2.78
N GLN A 120 13.65 -3.35 -1.66
CA GLN A 120 12.88 -3.88 -0.52
C GLN A 120 11.93 -2.82 0.07
N LEU A 121 10.77 -3.25 0.57
CA LEU A 121 9.78 -2.38 1.22
C LEU A 121 10.40 -1.67 2.44
N SER A 122 10.56 -0.36 2.31
CA SER A 122 10.96 0.54 3.39
C SER A 122 9.83 0.78 4.39
N ASN A 123 10.16 1.32 5.57
CA ASN A 123 9.15 1.71 6.57
C ASN A 123 8.13 2.71 6.01
N ILE A 124 8.55 3.62 5.12
CA ILE A 124 7.65 4.57 4.47
C ILE A 124 6.66 3.83 3.56
N GLU A 125 7.15 2.87 2.76
CA GLU A 125 6.32 2.06 1.88
C GLU A 125 5.35 1.18 2.66
N MET A 126 5.79 0.58 3.77
CA MET A 126 4.92 -0.21 4.66
C MET A 126 3.83 0.66 5.29
N MET A 127 4.16 1.86 5.79
CA MET A 127 3.17 2.80 6.33
C MET A 127 2.13 3.21 5.28
N LEU A 128 2.58 3.56 4.07
CA LEU A 128 1.69 3.93 2.97
C LEU A 128 0.78 2.76 2.56
N LEU A 129 1.31 1.55 2.53
CA LEU A 129 0.57 0.34 2.18
C LEU A 129 -0.51 0.02 3.22
N THR A 130 -0.15 0.02 4.51
CA THR A 130 -1.08 -0.34 5.60
C THR A 130 -2.20 0.68 5.76
N ASP A 131 -1.91 1.97 5.59
CA ASP A 131 -2.94 3.01 5.56
C ASP A 131 -3.85 2.89 4.35
N THR A 132 -3.29 2.67 3.15
CA THR A 132 -4.06 2.52 1.91
C THR A 132 -5.03 1.34 2.00
N LEU A 133 -4.57 0.19 2.50
CA LEU A 133 -5.36 -1.03 2.60
C LEU A 133 -6.21 -1.11 3.87
N ARG A 134 -6.09 -0.13 4.78
CA ARG A 134 -6.72 -0.12 6.10
C ARG A 134 -6.47 -1.40 6.88
N ILE A 135 -5.21 -1.83 6.90
CA ILE A 135 -4.75 -2.98 7.68
C ILE A 135 -3.70 -2.53 8.69
N ARG A 136 -3.32 -3.43 9.58
CA ARG A 136 -2.09 -3.34 10.37
C ARG A 136 -1.20 -4.51 9.99
N VAL A 137 0.09 -4.27 9.99
CA VAL A 137 1.08 -5.31 9.78
C VAL A 137 1.84 -5.54 11.08
N GLU A 138 1.82 -6.78 11.55
CA GLU A 138 2.66 -7.24 12.63
C GLU A 138 3.90 -7.91 12.03
N LEU A 139 5.08 -7.42 12.37
CA LEU A 139 6.36 -7.99 11.96
C LEU A 139 7.02 -8.64 13.15
N LEU A 140 7.23 -9.95 13.03
CA LEU A 140 8.06 -10.74 13.91
C LEU A 140 9.45 -10.83 13.25
N ASP A 141 10.45 -10.15 13.80
CA ASP A 141 11.81 -10.11 13.28
C ASP A 141 12.70 -11.08 14.05
N TYR A 142 13.11 -12.14 13.35
CA TYR A 142 14.06 -13.15 13.79
C TYR A 142 15.44 -13.02 13.11
N SER A 143 15.66 -11.95 12.34
CA SER A 143 16.92 -11.71 11.62
C SER A 143 18.10 -11.31 12.52
N TYR A 144 17.88 -11.21 13.83
CA TYR A 144 18.89 -10.99 14.86
C TYR A 144 19.56 -12.31 15.28
N GLY A 145 20.57 -12.70 14.52
CA GLY A 145 21.66 -13.55 14.99
C GLY A 145 22.90 -12.68 15.18
N ASP A 146 23.05 -12.08 16.37
CA ASP A 146 24.38 -11.68 16.81
C ASP A 146 25.00 -12.95 17.41
N VAL A 147 26.17 -13.35 16.93
CA VAL A 147 26.82 -14.65 17.23
C VAL A 147 27.14 -14.82 18.72
N ASN A 148 26.95 -13.77 19.54
CA ASN A 148 27.30 -13.70 20.95
C ASN A 148 26.16 -13.24 21.88
N ALA A 149 24.90 -13.22 21.44
CA ALA A 149 23.78 -12.88 22.33
C ALA A 149 23.13 -14.15 22.88
N ASP A 150 23.28 -14.41 24.18
CA ASP A 150 22.74 -15.57 24.91
C ASP A 150 21.20 -15.67 24.90
N GLU A 151 20.48 -14.75 24.27
CA GLU A 151 19.03 -14.83 24.08
C GLU A 151 18.65 -14.31 22.69
N SER A 152 18.18 -15.22 21.81
CA SER A 152 17.52 -14.84 20.56
C SER A 152 16.17 -14.16 20.88
N LYS A 153 16.18 -12.85 21.10
CA LYS A 153 14.95 -12.08 21.33
C LYS A 153 14.26 -11.81 20.00
N LEU A 154 13.11 -12.45 19.82
CA LEU A 154 12.16 -12.11 18.76
C LEU A 154 11.74 -10.64 18.94
N SER A 155 12.05 -9.79 17.97
CA SER A 155 11.57 -8.41 17.99
C SER A 155 10.20 -8.36 17.33
N GLN A 156 9.22 -7.79 18.03
CA GLN A 156 7.86 -7.61 17.52
C GLN A 156 7.61 -6.13 17.26
N SER A 157 7.12 -5.80 16.06
CA SER A 157 6.72 -4.43 15.72
C SER A 157 5.38 -4.42 14.99
N LEU A 158 4.61 -3.35 15.20
CA LEU A 158 3.32 -3.13 14.55
C LEU A 158 3.39 -1.88 13.67
N ILE A 159 2.80 -1.96 12.48
CA ILE A 159 2.79 -0.87 11.49
C ILE A 159 1.35 -0.63 11.03
N PRO A 160 0.78 0.58 11.19
CA PRO A 160 1.32 1.68 12.01
C PRO A 160 1.37 1.33 13.51
N GLN A 161 2.27 2.01 14.24
CA GLN A 161 2.42 1.88 15.70
C GLN A 161 1.35 2.65 16.49
N ASP A 162 0.58 3.49 15.80
CA ASP A 162 -0.44 4.32 16.41
C ASP A 162 -1.50 3.49 17.16
N THR A 163 -1.97 4.03 18.27
CA THR A 163 -2.92 3.40 19.19
C THR A 163 -4.33 3.98 19.10
N ASP A 164 -4.56 4.91 18.17
CA ASP A 164 -5.88 5.44 17.86
C ASP A 164 -6.91 4.33 17.65
N LYS A 165 -8.13 4.55 18.15
CA LYS A 165 -9.22 3.55 18.11
C LYS A 165 -9.56 3.12 16.68
N GLU A 166 -9.51 4.05 15.73
CA GLU A 166 -9.71 3.74 14.32
C GLU A 166 -8.62 2.77 13.82
N ILE A 167 -7.36 3.04 14.17
CA ILE A 167 -6.22 2.25 13.73
C ILE A 167 -6.24 0.87 14.37
N THR A 168 -6.43 0.79 15.68
CA THR A 168 -6.46 -0.49 16.43
C THR A 168 -7.62 -1.40 16.02
N SER A 169 -8.69 -0.86 15.43
CA SER A 169 -9.81 -1.66 14.88
C SER A 169 -9.53 -2.32 13.53
N ARG A 170 -8.42 -1.98 12.86
CA ARG A 170 -8.05 -2.53 11.55
C ARG A 170 -7.56 -3.99 11.69
N PRO A 171 -7.84 -4.86 10.70
CA PRO A 171 -7.36 -6.24 10.71
C PRO A 171 -5.83 -6.29 10.69
N ILE A 172 -5.25 -7.25 11.42
CA ILE A 172 -3.81 -7.45 11.52
C ILE A 172 -3.40 -8.58 10.57
N LEU A 173 -2.37 -8.34 9.76
CA LEU A 173 -1.65 -9.37 9.02
C LEU A 173 -0.27 -9.55 9.65
N THR A 174 0.04 -10.77 10.08
CA THR A 174 1.31 -11.09 10.71
C THR A 174 2.30 -11.66 9.71
N PHE A 175 3.52 -11.14 9.71
CA PHE A 175 4.62 -11.61 8.88
C PHE A 175 5.85 -11.91 9.73
N LEU A 176 6.60 -12.94 9.32
CA LEU A 176 7.86 -13.34 9.91
C LEU A 176 9.00 -12.93 8.99
N LYS A 177 10.01 -12.25 9.55
CA LYS A 177 11.23 -11.87 8.85
C LYS A 177 12.39 -12.70 9.40
N PHE A 178 12.89 -13.63 8.58
CA PHE A 178 13.98 -14.53 8.97
C PHE A 178 15.39 -13.99 8.67
N ASN A 179 15.53 -13.03 7.75
CA ASN A 179 16.85 -12.59 7.29
C ASN A 179 16.95 -11.06 7.13
N ARG A 180 18.19 -10.57 7.06
CA ARG A 180 18.49 -9.15 6.82
C ARG A 180 18.05 -8.66 5.43
N HIS A 181 17.59 -9.55 4.56
CA HIS A 181 17.15 -9.25 3.19
C HIS A 181 15.66 -8.87 3.12
N ASN A 182 15.00 -8.61 4.26
CA ASN A 182 13.61 -8.14 4.35
C ASN A 182 12.61 -8.99 3.56
N PHE A 183 12.84 -10.30 3.44
CA PHE A 183 11.80 -11.21 2.97
C PHE A 183 10.79 -11.44 4.08
N LEU A 184 9.53 -11.14 3.79
CA LEU A 184 8.41 -11.25 4.72
C LEU A 184 7.61 -12.50 4.39
N TYR A 185 7.52 -13.42 5.33
CA TYR A 185 6.74 -14.64 5.19
C TYR A 185 5.39 -14.46 5.90
N PRO A 186 4.26 -14.56 5.18
CA PRO A 186 2.96 -14.44 5.81
C PRO A 186 2.75 -15.60 6.79
N LEU A 187 2.37 -15.28 8.02
CA LEU A 187 1.91 -16.26 9.00
C LEU A 187 0.39 -16.34 8.89
N TYR A 188 -0.09 -17.34 8.17
CA TYR A 188 -1.50 -17.64 8.12
C TYR A 188 -1.91 -18.30 9.45
N HIS A 189 -2.81 -17.67 10.19
CA HIS A 189 -3.56 -18.39 11.20
C HIS A 189 -4.56 -19.30 10.48
N THR A 190 -4.29 -20.61 10.51
CA THR A 190 -5.32 -21.62 10.29
C THR A 190 -6.32 -21.48 11.43
N VAL A 191 -7.49 -20.91 11.13
CA VAL A 191 -8.66 -20.98 12.00
C VAL A 191 -9.36 -22.31 11.77
#